data_AF-A0AAU8ICQ1-F1
#
_entry.id   AF-A0AAU8ICQ1-F1
#
_cell.length_a   1.000
_cell.length_b   1.000
_cell.length_c   1.000
_cell.angle_alpha   90.00
_cell.angle_beta   90.00
_cell.angle_gamma   90.00
#
_symmetry.space_group_name_H-M   'P 1'
#
loop_
_entity.id
_entity.type
_entity.pdbx_description
1 polymer ?
#
loop_
_entity_poly.entity_id
_entity_poly.type
_entity_poly.pdbx_seq_one_letter_code
_entity_poly.pdbx_strand_id
1 'polypeptide(L)'
;MSGDHGSVNDLNTLRRNRPEMLPMKWAENLRMGRDYAASLINDPQLEFPVLFLLRDQLDMRGSEIDDRPKIALAHIQNVLHGADLGIQADAPFPEQHDLVVDSLLWILRSGWKNIISTDYTQVIDQTAIHILHTFHQDWIREMVNLIFYRYKNKSQRHYLISAMLETANPVMLVHISNYLLSDQNVESHYARRLLGFIPEVRHAADNKTAFLAFETWYEENGNYLVYTGETNDALPDGRPFRIHYSAKYLGKTVNPGSGEPIQNLLPDEQKTYSDFVKLPGKTQVFLAAYSAGLRKQQPGQWRRWISLPLQKQLKSLNVLTIRGEGT
;
A
#
# COMPACT_ATOMS: atom_id res chain seq x y z
N MET A 1 -13.93 -30.41 24.54
CA MET A 1 -13.70 -29.30 25.50
C MET A 1 -12.27 -29.40 25.96
N SER A 2 -11.46 -28.41 25.61
CA SER A 2 -10.25 -27.92 26.29
C SER A 2 -9.77 -26.78 25.40
N GLY A 3 -10.37 -25.59 25.62
CA GLY A 3 -9.92 -24.37 24.98
C GLY A 3 -8.58 -23.98 25.58
N ASP A 4 -7.56 -23.97 24.75
CA ASP A 4 -6.26 -23.38 25.07
C ASP A 4 -6.45 -21.86 25.18
N HIS A 5 -6.82 -21.40 26.36
CA HIS A 5 -6.73 -19.99 26.71
C HIS A 5 -5.25 -19.66 26.87
N GLY A 6 -4.58 -19.41 25.74
CA GLY A 6 -3.18 -18.98 25.71
C GLY A 6 -2.96 -17.87 26.73
N SER A 7 -2.08 -18.13 27.69
CA SER A 7 -1.78 -17.20 28.78
C SER A 7 -1.33 -15.87 28.18
N VAL A 8 -2.02 -14.79 28.52
CA VAL A 8 -1.70 -13.44 28.03
C VAL A 8 -0.47 -12.98 28.77
N ASN A 9 0.62 -12.68 28.05
CA ASN A 9 1.84 -12.14 28.64
C ASN A 9 1.54 -10.96 29.60
N ASP A 10 1.98 -11.08 30.85
CA ASP A 10 1.67 -10.12 31.92
C ASP A 10 2.14 -8.70 31.61
N LEU A 11 3.25 -8.54 30.88
CA LEU A 11 3.78 -7.24 30.49
C LEU A 11 2.88 -6.55 29.46
N ASN A 12 2.22 -7.31 28.57
CA ASN A 12 1.24 -6.74 27.63
C ASN A 12 0.04 -6.17 28.38
N THR A 13 -0.48 -6.92 29.36
CA THR A 13 -1.61 -6.49 30.20
C THR A 13 -1.22 -5.25 31.01
N LEU A 14 -0.02 -5.25 31.61
CA LEU A 14 0.47 -4.10 32.36
C LEU A 14 0.60 -2.87 31.47
N ARG A 15 1.19 -2.99 30.27
CA ARG A 15 1.33 -1.89 29.31
C ARG A 15 0.00 -1.23 28.97
N ARG A 16 -1.04 -2.04 28.71
CA ARG A 16 -2.36 -1.52 28.29
C ARG A 16 -3.06 -0.75 29.41
N ASN A 17 -2.82 -1.13 30.66
CA ASN A 17 -3.50 -0.56 31.82
C ASN A 17 -2.71 0.57 32.51
N ARG A 18 -1.39 0.39 32.65
CA ARG A 18 -0.46 1.24 33.41
C ARG A 18 0.95 1.20 32.79
N PRO A 19 1.14 1.77 31.59
CA PRO A 19 2.42 1.72 30.87
C PRO A 19 3.59 2.31 31.67
N GLU A 20 3.34 3.30 32.53
CA GLU A 20 4.32 3.92 33.42
C GLU A 20 4.92 2.97 34.46
N MET A 21 4.22 1.88 34.79
CA MET A 21 4.66 0.88 35.76
C MET A 21 5.57 -0.20 35.14
N LEU A 22 5.71 -0.23 33.81
CA LEU A 22 6.52 -1.24 33.12
C LEU A 22 7.98 -1.29 33.59
N PRO A 23 8.72 -0.16 33.72
CA PRO A 23 10.10 -0.19 34.20
C PRO A 23 10.24 -0.77 35.61
N MET A 24 9.32 -0.39 36.51
CA MET A 24 9.31 -0.91 37.88
C MET A 24 9.04 -2.42 37.88
N LYS A 25 8.03 -2.87 37.12
CA LYS A 25 7.71 -4.30 37.01
C LYS A 25 8.86 -5.09 36.39
N TRP A 26 9.53 -4.54 35.38
CA TRP A 26 10.70 -5.16 34.77
C TRP A 26 11.84 -5.34 35.78
N ALA A 27 12.13 -4.32 36.58
CA ALA A 27 13.13 -4.40 37.65
C ALA A 27 12.76 -5.45 38.72
N GLU A 28 11.47 -5.60 39.07
CA GLU A 28 11.01 -6.67 39.95
C GLU A 28 11.23 -8.06 39.34
N ASN A 29 10.88 -8.25 38.07
CA ASN A 29 11.07 -9.52 37.38
C ASN A 29 12.55 -9.90 37.31
N LEU A 30 13.45 -8.94 37.06
CA LEU A 30 14.90 -9.16 37.10
C LEU A 30 15.39 -9.61 38.49
N ARG A 31 14.77 -9.12 39.58
CA ARG A 31 15.09 -9.58 40.95
C ARG A 31 14.60 -11.00 41.23
N MET A 32 13.54 -11.44 40.56
CA MET A 32 13.04 -12.81 40.66
C MET A 32 13.92 -13.81 39.91
N GLY A 33 14.69 -13.35 38.91
CA GLY A 33 15.69 -14.13 38.21
C GLY A 33 15.83 -13.68 36.75
N ARG A 34 17.06 -13.77 36.21
CA ARG A 34 17.33 -13.38 34.82
C ARG A 34 16.61 -14.28 33.82
N ASP A 35 16.66 -15.60 34.01
CA ASP A 35 15.95 -16.57 33.15
C ASP A 35 14.44 -16.33 33.12
N TYR A 36 13.85 -16.01 34.27
CA TYR A 36 12.43 -15.67 34.36
C TYR A 36 12.12 -14.39 33.59
N ALA A 37 12.88 -13.32 33.80
CA ALA A 37 12.70 -12.07 33.06
C ALA A 37 12.90 -12.25 31.55
N ALA A 38 13.90 -13.03 31.13
CA ALA A 38 14.15 -13.37 29.74
C ALA A 38 12.98 -14.15 29.13
N SER A 39 12.40 -15.12 29.86
CA SER A 39 11.24 -15.88 29.39
C SER A 39 10.03 -14.99 29.07
N LEU A 40 9.85 -13.87 29.77
CA LEU A 40 8.78 -12.91 29.51
C LEU A 40 9.04 -12.07 28.25
N ILE A 41 10.31 -11.82 27.90
CA ILE A 41 10.69 -11.10 26.68
C ILE A 41 10.66 -12.03 25.46
N ASN A 42 11.04 -13.28 25.65
CA ASN A 42 11.06 -14.29 24.60
C ASN A 42 9.67 -14.88 24.31
N ASP A 43 8.68 -14.61 25.17
CA ASP A 43 7.31 -15.06 25.00
C ASP A 43 6.76 -14.72 23.59
N PRO A 44 6.32 -15.72 22.81
CA PRO A 44 5.71 -15.53 21.49
C PRO A 44 4.58 -14.51 21.46
N GLN A 45 3.84 -14.35 22.57
CA GLN A 45 2.72 -13.43 22.72
C GLN A 45 3.13 -12.01 23.11
N LEU A 46 4.41 -11.73 23.43
CA LEU A 46 4.86 -10.37 23.72
C LEU A 46 4.51 -9.42 22.56
N GLU A 47 3.96 -8.25 22.86
CA GLU A 47 3.70 -7.20 21.89
C GLU A 47 4.92 -6.27 21.75
N PHE A 48 5.23 -5.87 20.51
CA PHE A 48 6.33 -4.95 20.22
C PHE A 48 6.32 -3.65 21.06
N PRO A 49 5.17 -2.97 21.30
CA PRO A 49 5.10 -1.85 22.23
C PRO A 49 5.80 -2.06 23.59
N VAL A 50 5.72 -3.27 24.16
CA VAL A 50 6.38 -3.59 25.43
C VAL A 50 7.89 -3.61 25.24
N LEU A 51 8.36 -4.36 24.23
CA LEU A 51 9.78 -4.44 23.91
C LEU A 51 10.37 -3.04 23.69
N PHE A 52 9.68 -2.19 22.93
CA PHE A 52 10.13 -0.84 22.66
C PHE A 52 10.24 0.00 23.93
N LEU A 53 9.26 -0.05 24.83
CA LEU A 53 9.28 0.71 26.09
C LEU A 53 10.38 0.25 27.04
N LEU A 54 10.76 -1.03 26.98
CA LEU A 54 11.82 -1.60 27.82
C LEU A 54 13.20 -1.57 27.16
N ARG A 55 13.33 -1.14 25.89
CA ARG A 55 14.56 -1.25 25.08
C ARG A 55 15.84 -0.77 25.78
N ASP A 56 15.77 0.33 26.53
CA ASP A 56 16.94 0.92 27.21
C ASP A 56 17.36 0.13 28.46
N GLN A 57 16.49 -0.76 28.95
CA GLN A 57 16.70 -1.64 30.10
C GLN A 57 17.07 -3.07 29.70
N LEU A 58 17.04 -3.38 28.39
CA LEU A 58 17.38 -4.69 27.85
C LEU A 58 18.87 -4.69 27.45
N ASP A 59 19.65 -5.58 28.07
CA ASP A 59 21.03 -5.80 27.66
C ASP A 59 21.05 -6.64 26.38
N MET A 60 21.34 -6.00 25.25
CA MET A 60 21.44 -6.66 23.94
C MET A 60 22.59 -7.67 23.84
N ARG A 61 23.50 -7.73 24.82
CA ARG A 61 24.65 -8.64 24.84
C ARG A 61 24.37 -9.97 25.53
N GLY A 62 23.20 -10.11 26.16
CA GLY A 62 22.80 -11.36 26.81
C GLY A 62 22.51 -12.48 25.81
N SER A 63 23.08 -13.66 26.05
CA SER A 63 22.74 -14.90 25.33
C SER A 63 21.31 -15.40 25.60
N GLU A 64 20.62 -14.80 26.57
CA GLU A 64 19.32 -15.23 27.09
C GLU A 64 18.14 -14.73 26.26
N ILE A 65 18.33 -13.74 25.38
CA ILE A 65 17.26 -13.19 24.53
C ILE A 65 17.21 -13.94 23.20
N ASP A 66 16.02 -14.30 22.73
CA ASP A 66 15.81 -14.97 21.45
C ASP A 66 16.05 -14.01 20.26
N ASP A 67 16.16 -14.58 19.06
CA ASP A 67 16.50 -13.81 17.87
C ASP A 67 15.44 -12.78 17.48
N ARG A 68 14.14 -13.07 17.65
CA ARG A 68 13.07 -12.13 17.27
C ARG A 68 13.16 -10.79 18.05
N PRO A 69 13.23 -10.78 19.40
CA PRO A 69 13.46 -9.53 20.14
C PRO A 69 14.82 -8.88 19.81
N LYS A 70 15.89 -9.66 19.62
CA LYS A 70 17.23 -9.13 19.23
C LYS A 70 17.18 -8.38 17.90
N ILE A 71 16.58 -8.97 16.88
CA ILE A 71 16.39 -8.36 15.55
C ILE A 71 15.56 -7.07 15.68
N ALA A 72 14.50 -7.09 16.46
CA ALA A 72 13.68 -5.90 16.67
C ALA A 72 14.44 -4.77 17.39
N LEU A 73 15.25 -5.09 18.41
CA LEU A 73 16.11 -4.11 19.09
C LEU A 73 17.17 -3.54 18.15
N ALA A 74 17.83 -4.39 17.36
CA ALA A 74 18.77 -3.94 16.33
C ALA A 74 18.08 -3.02 15.31
N HIS A 75 16.90 -3.41 14.80
CA HIS A 75 16.13 -2.60 13.88
C HIS A 75 15.75 -1.24 14.45
N ILE A 76 15.34 -1.16 15.73
CA ILE A 76 15.10 0.11 16.42
C ILE A 76 16.36 0.99 16.38
N GLN A 77 17.53 0.42 16.70
CA GLN A 77 18.78 1.17 16.69
C GLN A 77 19.17 1.67 15.30
N ASN A 78 18.95 0.86 14.28
CA ASN A 78 19.26 1.21 12.90
C ASN A 78 18.40 2.34 12.40
N VAL A 79 17.10 2.30 12.70
CA VAL A 79 16.16 3.37 12.33
C VAL A 79 16.45 4.68 13.06
N LEU A 80 16.80 4.63 14.35
CA LEU A 80 16.97 5.83 15.16
C LEU A 80 18.37 6.45 15.10
N HIS A 81 19.41 5.63 14.89
CA HIS A 81 20.80 6.07 14.98
C HIS A 81 21.64 5.77 13.73
N GLY A 82 21.06 5.14 12.70
CA GLY A 82 21.78 4.81 11.47
C GLY A 82 22.83 3.71 11.66
N ALA A 83 22.64 2.82 12.63
CA ALA A 83 23.51 1.68 12.87
C ALA A 83 23.31 0.56 11.81
N ASP A 84 24.26 -0.38 11.78
CA ASP A 84 24.29 -1.51 10.85
C ASP A 84 23.25 -2.58 11.22
N LEU A 85 22.75 -3.36 10.25
CA LEU A 85 21.51 -4.20 10.34
C LEU A 85 21.43 -5.23 11.49
N GLY A 86 22.45 -5.34 12.36
CA GLY A 86 22.52 -6.31 13.46
C GLY A 86 22.67 -7.76 12.99
N ILE A 87 22.98 -7.93 11.71
CA ILE A 87 23.16 -9.21 11.03
C ILE A 87 24.43 -9.87 11.57
N GLN A 88 24.29 -11.04 12.20
CA GLN A 88 25.43 -11.88 12.53
C GLN A 88 26.08 -12.39 11.24
N ALA A 89 27.38 -12.18 11.08
CA ALA A 89 28.13 -12.48 9.86
C ALA A 89 28.19 -13.97 9.49
N ASP A 90 27.83 -14.86 10.44
CA ASP A 90 28.12 -16.29 10.36
C ASP A 90 26.88 -17.18 10.14
N ALA A 91 25.68 -16.61 10.00
CA ALA A 91 24.43 -17.37 9.81
C ALA A 91 24.10 -17.60 8.31
N PRO A 92 23.46 -18.74 7.93
CA PRO A 92 23.00 -18.96 6.56
C PRO A 92 21.98 -17.89 6.10
N PHE A 93 22.24 -17.26 4.95
CA PHE A 93 21.46 -16.13 4.41
C PHE A 93 19.92 -16.35 4.34
N PRO A 94 19.40 -17.52 3.92
CA PRO A 94 17.94 -17.73 3.83
C PRO A 94 17.24 -17.81 5.19
N GLU A 95 17.83 -18.49 6.17
CA GLU A 95 17.26 -18.62 7.52
C GLU A 95 17.23 -17.27 8.24
N GLN A 96 18.22 -16.43 7.96
CA GLN A 96 18.26 -15.06 8.44
C GLN A 96 17.20 -14.16 7.80
N HIS A 97 16.88 -14.38 6.51
CA HIS A 97 15.86 -13.59 5.81
C HIS A 97 14.48 -13.78 6.43
N ASP A 98 14.02 -15.03 6.54
CA ASP A 98 12.66 -15.33 7.02
C ASP A 98 12.48 -14.85 8.47
N LEU A 99 13.48 -15.07 9.31
CA LEU A 99 13.47 -14.64 10.70
C LEU A 99 13.42 -13.11 10.84
N VAL A 100 14.13 -12.37 9.98
CA VAL A 100 14.06 -10.92 9.93
C VAL A 100 12.68 -10.46 9.48
N VAL A 101 12.15 -11.03 8.40
CA VAL A 101 10.82 -10.68 7.89
C VAL A 101 9.74 -10.95 8.94
N ASP A 102 9.76 -12.12 9.59
CA ASP A 102 8.81 -12.46 10.64
C ASP A 102 8.90 -11.53 11.85
N SER A 103 10.12 -11.14 12.22
CA SER A 103 10.35 -10.16 13.30
C SER A 103 9.79 -8.78 12.96
N LEU A 104 10.04 -8.29 11.74
CA LEU A 104 9.50 -7.01 11.28
C LEU A 104 7.97 -7.05 11.11
N LEU A 105 7.42 -8.16 10.61
CA LEU A 105 5.97 -8.35 10.56
C LEU A 105 5.36 -8.40 11.96
N TRP A 106 6.04 -8.98 12.95
CA TRP A 106 5.61 -8.95 14.36
C TRP A 106 5.61 -7.52 14.93
N ILE A 107 6.64 -6.72 14.64
CA ILE A 107 6.69 -5.28 14.96
C ILE A 107 5.44 -4.59 14.44
N LEU A 108 5.12 -4.78 13.17
CA LEU A 108 3.95 -4.17 12.56
C LEU A 108 2.67 -4.70 13.20
N ARG A 109 2.41 -6.01 13.14
CA ARG A 109 1.15 -6.67 13.57
C ARG A 109 0.74 -6.28 14.99
N SER A 110 1.69 -6.19 15.92
CA SER A 110 1.41 -5.84 17.33
C SER A 110 1.59 -4.35 17.64
N GLY A 111 2.31 -3.60 16.81
CA GLY A 111 2.74 -2.25 17.13
C GLY A 111 1.99 -1.11 16.44
N TRP A 112 1.47 -1.31 15.24
CA TRP A 112 1.09 -0.20 14.35
C TRP A 112 -0.07 0.66 14.87
N LYS A 113 -1.00 0.09 15.66
CA LYS A 113 -2.15 0.77 16.29
C LYS A 113 -1.81 1.47 17.61
N ASN A 114 -0.56 1.91 17.78
CA ASN A 114 -0.13 2.66 18.96
C ASN A 114 0.61 3.93 18.52
N ILE A 115 0.53 4.96 19.37
CA ILE A 115 1.32 6.19 19.26
C ILE A 115 1.94 6.41 20.63
N ILE A 116 3.22 6.03 20.77
CA ILE A 116 3.94 6.09 22.05
C ILE A 116 4.86 7.32 22.08
N SER A 117 5.66 7.50 21.04
CA SER A 117 6.58 8.62 20.86
C SER A 117 6.83 8.85 19.37
N THR A 118 7.53 9.95 19.04
CA THR A 118 8.00 10.21 17.67
C THR A 118 8.92 9.09 17.19
N ASP A 119 9.88 8.67 18.02
CA ASP A 119 10.80 7.56 17.73
C ASP A 119 10.04 6.25 17.45
N TYR A 120 9.04 5.93 18.27
CA TYR A 120 8.21 4.74 18.05
C TYR A 120 7.48 4.80 16.71
N THR A 121 6.93 5.97 16.39
CA THR A 121 6.23 6.21 15.11
C THR A 121 7.20 6.04 13.94
N GLN A 122 8.41 6.61 14.04
CA GLN A 122 9.46 6.47 13.04
C GLN A 122 9.87 5.00 12.84
N VAL A 123 10.03 4.23 13.92
CA VAL A 123 10.34 2.79 13.81
C VAL A 123 9.24 2.05 13.07
N ILE A 124 7.97 2.20 13.48
CA ILE A 124 6.84 1.54 12.79
C ILE A 124 6.79 1.94 11.30
N ASP A 125 6.94 3.22 11.01
CA ASP A 125 6.81 3.73 9.65
C ASP A 125 7.97 3.22 8.76
N GLN A 126 9.20 3.19 9.26
CA GLN A 126 10.35 2.62 8.54
C GLN A 126 10.24 1.10 8.39
N THR A 127 9.76 0.39 9.42
CA THR A 127 9.48 -1.06 9.31
C THR A 127 8.49 -1.33 8.18
N ALA A 128 7.40 -0.56 8.09
CA ALA A 128 6.39 -0.70 7.05
C ALA A 128 6.96 -0.44 5.65
N ILE A 129 7.83 0.57 5.51
CA ILE A 129 8.53 0.87 4.25
C ILE A 129 9.46 -0.28 3.85
N HIS A 130 10.28 -0.80 4.78
CA HIS A 130 11.17 -1.94 4.50
C HIS A 130 10.41 -3.20 4.09
N ILE A 131 9.30 -3.51 4.76
CA ILE A 131 8.45 -4.66 4.43
C ILE A 131 7.95 -4.58 2.98
N LEU A 132 7.57 -3.40 2.49
CA LEU A 132 7.11 -3.21 1.11
C LEU A 132 8.25 -3.15 0.09
N HIS A 133 9.30 -2.38 0.36
CA HIS A 133 10.32 -2.03 -0.65
C HIS A 133 11.59 -2.86 -0.60
N THR A 134 11.98 -3.36 0.58
CA THR A 134 13.19 -4.16 0.75
C THR A 134 12.88 -5.64 0.70
N PHE A 135 11.82 -6.06 1.41
CA PHE A 135 11.43 -7.46 1.53
C PHE A 135 10.29 -7.87 0.60
N HIS A 136 9.71 -6.92 -0.14
CA HIS A 136 8.64 -7.13 -1.14
C HIS A 136 7.46 -7.99 -0.63
N GLN A 137 7.12 -7.84 0.64
CA GLN A 137 5.99 -8.54 1.24
C GLN A 137 4.67 -7.86 0.87
N ASP A 138 3.62 -8.65 0.67
CA ASP A 138 2.27 -8.11 0.45
C ASP A 138 1.71 -7.52 1.74
N TRP A 139 1.86 -6.20 1.89
CA TRP A 139 1.42 -5.44 3.05
C TRP A 139 0.70 -4.13 2.65
N ILE A 140 0.22 -4.04 1.42
CA ILE A 140 -0.36 -2.80 0.87
C ILE A 140 -1.65 -2.44 1.61
N ARG A 141 -2.51 -3.42 1.89
CA ARG A 141 -3.76 -3.18 2.63
C ARG A 141 -3.48 -2.64 4.03
N GLU A 142 -2.53 -3.22 4.74
CA GLU A 142 -2.14 -2.84 6.08
C GLU A 142 -1.42 -1.49 6.09
N MET A 143 -0.66 -1.15 5.04
CA MET A 143 -0.10 0.19 4.81
C MET A 143 -1.19 1.24 4.69
N VAL A 144 -2.25 0.96 3.92
CA VAL A 144 -3.43 1.84 3.84
C VAL A 144 -4.03 2.01 5.24
N ASN A 145 -4.24 0.91 5.98
CA ASN A 145 -4.79 0.99 7.34
C ASN A 145 -3.92 1.85 8.28
N LEU A 146 -2.59 1.71 8.18
CA LEU A 146 -1.63 2.53 8.93
C LEU A 146 -1.75 4.01 8.56
N ILE A 147 -1.78 4.35 7.27
CA ILE A 147 -1.93 5.73 6.78
C ILE A 147 -3.20 6.38 7.32
N PHE A 148 -4.33 5.68 7.30
CA PHE A 148 -5.60 6.18 7.84
C PHE A 148 -5.56 6.33 9.35
N TYR A 149 -4.95 5.40 10.07
CA TYR A 149 -4.74 5.52 11.50
C TYR A 149 -3.86 6.71 11.86
N ARG A 150 -2.76 6.96 11.12
CA ARG A 150 -1.93 8.16 11.29
C ARG A 150 -2.74 9.43 11.03
N TYR A 151 -3.52 9.47 9.95
CA TYR A 151 -4.36 10.62 9.62
C TYR A 151 -5.37 10.95 10.71
N LYS A 152 -6.13 9.94 11.17
CA LYS A 152 -7.14 10.07 12.22
C LYS A 152 -6.54 10.62 13.52
N ASN A 153 -5.31 10.23 13.84
CA ASN A 153 -4.59 10.67 15.03
C ASN A 153 -3.70 11.91 14.80
N LYS A 154 -3.86 12.63 13.67
CA LYS A 154 -3.09 13.84 13.32
C LYS A 154 -1.57 13.64 13.33
N SER A 155 -1.12 12.42 13.04
CA SER A 155 0.31 12.08 12.94
C SER A 155 0.83 12.25 11.50
N GLN A 156 2.15 12.32 11.37
CA GLN A 156 2.85 12.37 10.09
C GLN A 156 2.63 11.06 9.33
N ARG A 157 2.50 11.16 8.00
CA ARG A 157 2.18 10.01 7.12
C ARG A 157 2.68 10.19 5.68
N HIS A 158 3.31 11.33 5.39
CA HIS A 158 3.75 11.73 4.06
C HIS A 158 4.68 10.68 3.44
N TYR A 159 5.69 10.23 4.20
CA TYR A 159 6.59 9.17 3.78
C TYR A 159 5.90 7.82 3.52
N LEU A 160 4.88 7.47 4.31
CA LEU A 160 4.10 6.25 4.08
C LEU A 160 3.30 6.31 2.77
N ILE A 161 2.72 7.47 2.47
CA ILE A 161 1.98 7.68 1.22
C ILE A 161 2.93 7.60 0.03
N SER A 162 4.07 8.30 0.09
CA SER A 162 5.07 8.25 -0.98
C SER A 162 5.58 6.83 -1.19
N ALA A 163 5.97 6.13 -0.12
CA ALA A 163 6.42 4.74 -0.22
C ALA A 163 5.32 3.84 -0.78
N MET A 164 4.06 3.96 -0.34
CA MET A 164 2.97 3.19 -0.89
C MET A 164 2.79 3.44 -2.40
N LEU A 165 2.81 4.71 -2.82
CA LEU A 165 2.69 5.11 -4.23
C LEU A 165 3.84 4.60 -5.09
N GLU A 166 5.06 4.61 -4.57
CA GLU A 166 6.28 4.13 -5.26
C GLU A 166 6.26 2.63 -5.53
N THR A 167 5.40 1.83 -4.87
CA THR A 167 5.15 0.44 -5.27
C THR A 167 4.53 0.33 -6.67
N ALA A 168 4.04 1.45 -7.21
CA ALA A 168 3.29 1.57 -8.45
C ALA A 168 2.08 0.63 -8.55
N ASN A 169 1.61 0.02 -7.46
CA ASN A 169 0.57 -1.01 -7.50
C ASN A 169 -0.85 -0.41 -7.38
N PRO A 170 -1.67 -0.38 -8.45
CA PRO A 170 -2.98 0.27 -8.40
C PRO A 170 -3.99 -0.40 -7.46
N VAL A 171 -3.72 -1.60 -6.94
CA VAL A 171 -4.56 -2.27 -5.93
C VAL A 171 -4.69 -1.43 -4.66
N MET A 172 -3.69 -0.59 -4.34
CA MET A 172 -3.79 0.34 -3.21
C MET A 172 -5.02 1.25 -3.30
N LEU A 173 -5.45 1.62 -4.52
CA LEU A 173 -6.63 2.46 -4.73
C LEU A 173 -7.92 1.76 -4.28
N VAL A 174 -8.00 0.44 -4.48
CA VAL A 174 -9.13 -0.38 -4.00
C VAL A 174 -9.18 -0.35 -2.48
N HIS A 175 -8.05 -0.54 -1.81
CA HIS A 175 -7.99 -0.46 -0.35
C HIS A 175 -8.35 0.93 0.19
N ILE A 176 -7.93 2.01 -0.48
CA ILE A 176 -8.33 3.38 -0.14
C ILE A 176 -9.85 3.56 -0.35
N SER A 177 -10.41 3.01 -1.42
CA SER A 177 -11.83 3.17 -1.73
C SER A 177 -12.76 2.60 -0.65
N ASN A 178 -12.35 1.53 0.03
CA ASN A 178 -13.12 0.95 1.13
C ASN A 178 -13.36 1.96 2.27
N TYR A 179 -12.45 2.92 2.47
CA TYR A 179 -12.60 3.97 3.46
C TYR A 179 -13.62 5.05 3.07
N LEU A 180 -14.04 5.16 1.79
CA LEU A 180 -15.16 6.01 1.42
C LEU A 180 -16.43 5.60 2.18
N LEU A 181 -16.59 4.30 2.44
CA LEU A 181 -17.73 3.73 3.16
C LEU A 181 -17.56 3.70 4.68
N SER A 182 -16.49 4.31 5.23
CA SER A 182 -16.30 4.37 6.69
C SER A 182 -17.38 5.23 7.36
N ASP A 183 -17.90 4.73 8.49
CA ASP A 183 -18.81 5.47 9.37
C ASP A 183 -18.14 6.70 10.02
N GLN A 184 -16.81 6.79 9.95
CA GLN A 184 -16.05 7.92 10.46
C GLN A 184 -15.81 8.96 9.36
N ASN A 185 -16.46 10.13 9.50
CA ASN A 185 -16.34 11.24 8.55
C ASN A 185 -14.90 11.68 8.26
N VAL A 186 -14.00 11.60 9.25
CA VAL A 186 -12.57 11.94 9.08
C VAL A 186 -11.91 11.00 8.09
N GLU A 187 -12.18 9.71 8.18
CA GLU A 187 -11.60 8.71 7.29
C GLU A 187 -12.21 8.82 5.89
N SER A 188 -13.54 8.87 5.77
CA SER A 188 -14.19 8.94 4.46
C SER A 188 -13.87 10.21 3.67
N HIS A 189 -13.78 11.36 4.35
CA HIS A 189 -13.29 12.60 3.73
C HIS A 189 -11.84 12.47 3.23
N TYR A 190 -11.00 11.76 3.98
CA TYR A 190 -9.60 11.57 3.60
C TYR A 190 -9.44 10.63 2.40
N ALA A 191 -10.20 9.53 2.37
CA ALA A 191 -10.27 8.63 1.22
C ALA A 191 -10.69 9.40 -0.04
N ARG A 192 -11.72 10.23 0.08
CA ARG A 192 -12.21 11.07 -1.01
C ARG A 192 -11.18 12.07 -1.50
N ARG A 193 -10.37 12.63 -0.59
CA ARG A 193 -9.23 13.49 -0.96
C ARG A 193 -8.15 12.73 -1.71
N LEU A 194 -7.76 11.53 -1.24
CA LEU A 194 -6.74 10.71 -1.89
C LEU A 194 -7.17 10.24 -3.28
N LEU A 195 -8.45 9.94 -3.47
CA LEU A 195 -9.04 9.52 -4.76
C LEU A 195 -9.53 10.71 -5.61
N GLY A 196 -9.34 11.95 -5.16
CA GLY A 196 -9.86 13.15 -5.81
C GLY A 196 -9.26 13.47 -7.18
N PHE A 197 -8.20 12.75 -7.59
CA PHE A 197 -7.67 12.81 -8.96
C PHE A 197 -8.61 12.16 -9.98
N ILE A 198 -9.57 11.34 -9.53
CA ILE A 198 -10.62 10.74 -10.34
C ILE A 198 -11.81 11.72 -10.36
N PRO A 199 -12.14 12.35 -11.50
CA PRO A 199 -13.18 13.38 -11.57
C PRO A 199 -14.55 12.92 -11.05
N GLU A 200 -14.95 11.69 -11.40
CA GLU A 200 -16.24 11.10 -11.03
C GLU A 200 -16.35 10.91 -9.50
N VAL A 201 -15.24 10.56 -8.83
CA VAL A 201 -15.16 10.45 -7.37
C VAL A 201 -15.16 11.84 -6.73
N ARG A 202 -14.38 12.78 -7.28
CA ARG A 202 -14.29 14.16 -6.77
C ARG A 202 -15.66 14.85 -6.76
N HIS A 203 -16.43 14.68 -7.83
CA HIS A 203 -17.71 15.39 -8.05
C HIS A 203 -18.96 14.61 -7.59
N ALA A 204 -18.81 13.41 -7.02
CA ALA A 204 -19.94 12.63 -6.50
C ALA A 204 -20.74 13.38 -5.41
N ALA A 205 -22.06 13.19 -5.33
CA ALA A 205 -22.88 13.89 -4.33
C ALA A 205 -22.54 13.48 -2.88
N ASP A 206 -22.27 12.19 -2.68
CA ASP A 206 -22.02 11.58 -1.37
C ASP A 206 -20.97 10.45 -1.48
N ASN A 207 -20.58 9.86 -0.35
CA ASN A 207 -19.53 8.85 -0.32
C ASN A 207 -19.93 7.50 -0.94
N LYS A 208 -21.20 7.11 -0.89
CA LYS A 208 -21.67 5.87 -1.55
C LYS A 208 -21.63 6.05 -3.05
N THR A 209 -22.10 7.20 -3.55
CA THR A 209 -21.99 7.56 -4.95
C THR A 209 -20.53 7.66 -5.39
N ALA A 210 -19.64 8.19 -4.54
CA ALA A 210 -18.20 8.24 -4.80
C ALA A 210 -17.57 6.84 -4.90
N PHE A 211 -18.01 5.89 -4.06
CA PHE A 211 -17.55 4.50 -4.11
C PHE A 211 -17.98 3.80 -5.40
N LEU A 212 -19.25 3.95 -5.82
CA LEU A 212 -19.74 3.37 -7.08
C LEU A 212 -19.06 3.99 -8.30
N ALA A 213 -18.80 5.30 -8.27
CA ALA A 213 -18.02 6.00 -9.29
C ALA A 213 -16.59 5.46 -9.38
N PHE A 214 -15.95 5.23 -8.22
CA PHE A 214 -14.63 4.60 -8.16
C PHE A 214 -14.65 3.19 -8.75
N GLU A 215 -15.61 2.35 -8.34
CA GLU A 215 -15.72 0.96 -8.81
C GLU A 215 -15.84 0.89 -10.33
N THR A 216 -16.75 1.69 -10.90
CA THR A 216 -16.94 1.80 -12.35
C THR A 216 -15.66 2.27 -13.03
N TRP A 217 -15.04 3.34 -12.52
CA TRP A 217 -13.80 3.87 -13.08
C TRP A 217 -12.66 2.86 -13.02
N TYR A 218 -12.51 2.14 -11.90
CA TYR A 218 -11.43 1.18 -11.70
C TYR A 218 -11.63 -0.07 -12.57
N GLU A 219 -12.86 -0.56 -12.72
CA GLU A 219 -13.16 -1.68 -13.63
C GLU A 219 -12.77 -1.36 -15.08
N GLU A 220 -13.03 -0.13 -15.52
CA GLU A 220 -12.72 0.32 -16.89
C GLU A 220 -11.25 0.65 -17.12
N ASN A 221 -10.53 1.06 -16.08
CA ASN A 221 -9.21 1.68 -16.22
C ASN A 221 -8.07 0.91 -15.55
N GLY A 222 -8.34 0.02 -14.58
CA GLY A 222 -7.34 -0.60 -13.70
C GLY A 222 -6.17 -1.25 -14.44
N ASN A 223 -6.46 -1.96 -15.53
CA ASN A 223 -5.45 -2.62 -16.39
C ASN A 223 -4.58 -1.66 -17.21
N TYR A 224 -4.90 -0.36 -17.20
CA TYR A 224 -4.28 0.67 -18.01
C TYR A 224 -3.70 1.80 -17.14
N LEU A 225 -3.62 1.62 -15.82
CA LEU A 225 -3.08 2.62 -14.91
C LEU A 225 -1.55 2.58 -14.89
N VAL A 226 -0.94 3.76 -14.94
CA VAL A 226 0.51 3.96 -14.86
C VAL A 226 0.80 4.98 -13.79
N TYR A 227 1.73 4.65 -12.90
CA TYR A 227 2.22 5.55 -11.87
C TYR A 227 2.93 6.74 -12.53
N THR A 228 2.60 7.95 -12.09
CA THR A 228 3.13 9.19 -12.68
C THR A 228 4.41 9.68 -12.02
N GLY A 229 4.74 9.15 -10.84
CA GLY A 229 5.75 9.74 -9.95
C GLY A 229 5.23 10.92 -9.13
N GLU A 230 3.97 11.34 -9.34
CA GLU A 230 3.39 12.46 -8.61
C GLU A 230 2.87 12.02 -7.23
N THR A 231 3.32 12.70 -6.19
CA THR A 231 2.74 12.62 -4.85
C THR A 231 2.09 13.95 -4.48
N ASN A 232 1.06 13.91 -3.63
CA ASN A 232 0.37 15.13 -3.16
C ASN A 232 1.28 16.08 -2.37
N ASP A 233 2.48 15.64 -1.97
CA ASP A 233 3.46 16.45 -1.26
C ASP A 233 4.37 17.23 -2.22
N ALA A 234 4.53 16.75 -3.46
CA ALA A 234 5.28 17.43 -4.52
C ALA A 234 4.42 18.45 -5.29
N LEU A 235 3.11 18.17 -5.46
CA LEU A 235 2.19 19.02 -6.20
C LEU A 235 0.81 19.09 -5.51
N PRO A 236 0.25 20.30 -5.28
CA PRO A 236 -1.17 20.41 -4.98
C PRO A 236 -1.96 19.86 -6.18
N ASP A 237 -2.91 18.94 -5.92
CA ASP A 237 -3.66 18.17 -6.93
C ASP A 237 -2.84 17.12 -7.72
N GLY A 238 -1.83 16.52 -7.09
CA GLY A 238 -1.06 15.41 -7.67
C GLY A 238 -1.95 14.27 -8.17
N ARG A 239 -1.62 13.74 -9.34
CA ARG A 239 -2.33 12.64 -9.99
C ARG A 239 -1.44 11.39 -9.96
N PRO A 240 -1.49 10.58 -8.88
CA PRO A 240 -0.56 9.47 -8.71
C PRO A 240 -0.64 8.46 -9.85
N PHE A 241 -1.80 8.31 -10.47
CA PHE A 241 -1.99 7.45 -11.63
C PHE A 241 -2.58 8.21 -12.81
N ARG A 242 -2.13 7.84 -14.01
CA ARG A 242 -2.73 8.23 -15.28
C ARG A 242 -3.18 7.01 -16.07
N ILE A 243 -4.16 7.21 -16.95
CA ILE A 243 -4.61 6.18 -17.89
C ILE A 243 -3.67 6.15 -19.09
N HIS A 244 -3.16 4.97 -19.44
CA HIS A 244 -2.42 4.74 -20.67
C HIS A 244 -3.37 4.56 -21.86
N TYR A 245 -3.85 5.67 -22.42
CA TYR A 245 -4.89 5.65 -23.47
C TYR A 245 -4.55 4.78 -24.68
N SER A 246 -3.29 4.76 -25.14
CA SER A 246 -2.89 3.91 -26.29
C SER A 246 -3.04 2.41 -25.98
N ALA A 247 -2.71 2.00 -24.75
CA ALA A 247 -2.84 0.62 -24.31
C ALA A 247 -4.32 0.28 -24.07
N LYS A 248 -5.11 1.20 -23.48
CA LYS A 248 -6.57 1.07 -23.36
C LYS A 248 -7.24 0.92 -24.72
N TYR A 249 -6.82 1.71 -25.70
CA TYR A 249 -7.32 1.64 -27.07
C TYR A 249 -7.00 0.30 -27.76
N LEU A 250 -5.81 -0.27 -27.56
CA LEU A 250 -5.48 -1.62 -28.05
C LEU A 250 -6.00 -2.75 -27.14
N GLY A 251 -6.53 -2.40 -25.96
CA GLY A 251 -6.86 -3.31 -24.88
C GLY A 251 -5.69 -4.21 -24.45
N LYS A 252 -4.51 -3.61 -24.30
CA LYS A 252 -3.32 -4.26 -23.77
C LYS A 252 -3.12 -3.81 -22.33
N THR A 253 -2.90 -4.76 -21.43
CA THR A 253 -2.58 -4.44 -20.04
C THR A 253 -1.17 -3.87 -19.98
N VAL A 254 -0.96 -2.87 -19.13
CA VAL A 254 0.36 -2.25 -18.93
C VAL A 254 0.95 -2.65 -17.59
N ASN A 255 2.28 -2.70 -17.53
CA ASN A 255 2.98 -2.68 -16.26
C ASN A 255 2.78 -1.30 -15.62
N PRO A 256 2.24 -1.21 -14.39
CA PRO A 256 1.97 0.08 -13.77
C PRO A 256 3.20 0.96 -13.49
N GLY A 257 4.38 0.37 -13.31
CA GLY A 257 5.62 1.09 -13.04
C GLY A 257 6.31 1.59 -14.30
N SER A 258 6.46 0.75 -15.34
CA SER A 258 7.11 1.15 -16.59
C SER A 258 6.17 1.80 -17.60
N GLY A 259 4.87 1.53 -17.50
CA GLY A 259 3.87 1.91 -18.50
C GLY A 259 3.93 1.09 -19.79
N GLU A 260 4.85 0.12 -19.88
CA GLU A 260 4.99 -0.72 -21.07
C GLU A 260 3.87 -1.78 -21.12
N PRO A 261 3.35 -2.12 -22.31
CA PRO A 261 2.44 -3.25 -22.47
C PRO A 261 3.08 -4.55 -21.97
N ILE A 262 2.36 -5.31 -21.15
CA ILE A 262 2.83 -6.63 -20.67
C ILE A 262 2.95 -7.61 -21.84
N GLN A 263 2.06 -7.49 -22.83
CA GLN A 263 2.14 -8.28 -24.06
C GLN A 263 2.88 -7.51 -25.14
N ASN A 264 3.81 -8.18 -25.82
CA ASN A 264 4.45 -7.65 -27.02
C ASN A 264 3.40 -7.24 -28.06
N LEU A 265 3.60 -6.06 -28.65
CA LEU A 265 2.77 -5.58 -29.74
C LEU A 265 3.16 -6.30 -31.03
N LEU A 266 2.15 -6.74 -31.78
CA LEU A 266 2.35 -7.22 -33.15
C LEU A 266 2.78 -6.06 -34.07
N PRO A 267 3.44 -6.31 -35.22
CA PRO A 267 3.87 -5.24 -36.13
C PRO A 267 2.75 -4.26 -36.53
N ASP A 268 1.56 -4.79 -36.82
CA ASP A 268 0.39 -3.97 -37.18
C ASP A 268 -0.14 -3.16 -35.98
N GLU A 269 -0.06 -3.72 -34.77
CA GLU A 269 -0.43 -3.03 -33.53
C GLU A 269 0.57 -1.90 -33.22
N GLN A 270 1.85 -2.10 -33.53
CA GLN A 270 2.89 -1.09 -33.32
C GLN A 270 2.71 0.11 -34.24
N LYS A 271 2.36 -0.11 -35.51
CA LYS A 271 1.97 0.97 -36.43
C LYS A 271 0.73 1.71 -35.93
N THR A 272 -0.29 0.96 -35.53
CA THR A 272 -1.53 1.51 -34.98
C THR A 272 -1.28 2.33 -33.71
N TYR A 273 -0.39 1.86 -32.84
CA TYR A 273 0.06 2.56 -31.64
C TYR A 273 0.73 3.90 -32.00
N SER A 274 1.69 3.89 -32.91
CA SER A 274 2.40 5.10 -33.34
C SER A 274 1.47 6.14 -33.97
N ASP A 275 0.47 5.70 -34.73
CA ASP A 275 -0.50 6.61 -35.34
C ASP A 275 -1.52 7.15 -34.32
N PHE A 276 -1.92 6.33 -33.33
CA PHE A 276 -2.80 6.75 -32.25
C PHE A 276 -2.17 7.84 -31.38
N VAL A 277 -0.89 7.69 -31.00
CA VAL A 277 -0.19 8.64 -30.12
C VAL A 277 -0.08 10.04 -30.75
N LYS A 278 -0.09 10.14 -32.09
CA LYS A 278 -0.07 11.42 -32.83
C LYS A 278 -1.42 12.15 -32.80
N LEU A 279 -2.50 11.51 -32.37
CA LEU A 279 -3.82 12.14 -32.30
C LEU A 279 -3.88 13.20 -31.20
N PRO A 280 -4.76 14.22 -31.32
CA PRO A 280 -5.03 15.14 -30.22
C PRO A 280 -5.51 14.41 -28.96
N GLY A 281 -5.12 14.89 -27.78
CA GLY A 281 -5.42 14.21 -26.51
C GLY A 281 -6.90 13.91 -26.30
N LYS A 282 -7.80 14.85 -26.59
CA LYS A 282 -9.27 14.62 -26.50
C LYS A 282 -9.72 13.46 -27.39
N THR A 283 -9.17 13.37 -28.60
CA THR A 283 -9.46 12.28 -29.54
C THR A 283 -8.93 10.94 -29.02
N GLN A 284 -7.75 10.92 -28.41
CA GLN A 284 -7.21 9.71 -27.78
C GLN A 284 -8.11 9.21 -26.65
N VAL A 285 -8.57 10.09 -25.76
CA VAL A 285 -9.48 9.73 -24.66
C VAL A 285 -10.77 9.10 -25.19
N PHE A 286 -11.42 9.79 -26.14
CA PHE A 286 -12.67 9.33 -26.73
C PHE A 286 -12.52 7.99 -27.47
N LEU A 287 -11.48 7.87 -28.29
CA LEU A 287 -11.22 6.67 -29.09
C LEU A 287 -10.84 5.47 -28.22
N ALA A 288 -10.07 5.69 -27.15
CA ALA A 288 -9.74 4.65 -26.19
C ALA A 288 -10.96 4.17 -25.40
N ALA A 289 -11.83 5.10 -24.97
CA ALA A 289 -13.08 4.75 -24.28
C ALA A 289 -14.01 3.95 -25.20
N TYR A 290 -14.22 4.40 -26.44
CA TYR A 290 -15.03 3.68 -27.42
C TYR A 290 -14.48 2.28 -27.70
N SER A 291 -13.16 2.18 -27.96
CA SER A 291 -12.51 0.90 -28.24
C SER A 291 -12.68 -0.08 -27.07
N ALA A 292 -12.46 0.37 -25.84
CA ALA A 292 -12.63 -0.45 -24.64
C ALA A 292 -14.09 -0.90 -24.47
N GLY A 293 -15.05 0.00 -24.67
CA GLY A 293 -16.49 -0.31 -24.62
C GLY A 293 -16.89 -1.35 -25.68
N LEU A 294 -16.47 -1.13 -26.94
CA LEU A 294 -16.73 -2.05 -28.04
C LEU A 294 -16.10 -3.43 -27.79
N ARG A 295 -14.89 -3.48 -27.21
CA ARG A 295 -14.23 -4.71 -26.82
C ARG A 295 -14.99 -5.46 -25.72
N LYS A 296 -15.46 -4.76 -24.69
CA LYS A 296 -16.21 -5.35 -23.56
C LYS A 296 -17.55 -5.92 -24.03
N GLN A 297 -18.28 -5.16 -24.85
CA GLN A 297 -19.64 -5.51 -25.25
C GLN A 297 -19.70 -6.42 -26.48
N GLN A 298 -18.82 -6.20 -27.47
CA GLN A 298 -18.87 -6.85 -28.78
C GLN A 298 -17.47 -7.20 -29.32
N PRO A 299 -16.77 -8.18 -28.70
CA PRO A 299 -15.37 -8.50 -29.03
C PRO A 299 -15.12 -8.81 -30.51
N GLY A 300 -16.07 -9.47 -31.18
CA GLY A 300 -15.97 -9.80 -32.60
C GLY A 300 -16.01 -8.56 -33.51
N GLN A 301 -16.85 -7.58 -33.18
CA GLN A 301 -16.90 -6.30 -33.90
C GLN A 301 -15.66 -5.46 -33.63
N TRP A 302 -15.21 -5.46 -32.38
CA TRP A 302 -13.97 -4.79 -31.98
C TRP A 302 -12.76 -5.27 -32.79
N ARG A 303 -12.56 -6.58 -32.94
CA ARG A 303 -11.44 -7.14 -33.74
C ARG A 303 -11.45 -6.67 -35.20
N ARG A 304 -12.64 -6.60 -35.81
CA ARG A 304 -12.78 -6.08 -37.17
C ARG A 304 -12.48 -4.59 -37.22
N TRP A 305 -13.03 -3.83 -36.28
CA TRP A 305 -12.87 -2.38 -36.22
C TRP A 305 -11.42 -1.94 -35.95
N ILE A 306 -10.74 -2.55 -34.98
CA ILE A 306 -9.36 -2.18 -34.60
C ILE A 306 -8.34 -2.46 -35.71
N SER A 307 -8.63 -3.42 -36.59
CA SER A 307 -7.82 -3.71 -37.79
C SER A 307 -7.98 -2.70 -38.93
N LEU A 308 -9.01 -1.83 -38.87
CA LEU A 308 -9.19 -0.80 -39.88
C LEU A 308 -8.11 0.29 -39.75
N PRO A 309 -7.69 0.93 -40.86
CA PRO A 309 -6.85 2.12 -40.79
C PRO A 309 -7.49 3.20 -39.92
N LEU A 310 -6.67 3.91 -39.12
CA LEU A 310 -7.14 4.90 -38.14
C LEU A 310 -8.11 5.94 -38.72
N GLN A 311 -7.88 6.39 -39.96
CA GLN A 311 -8.78 7.31 -40.65
C GLN A 311 -10.19 6.75 -40.88
N LYS A 312 -10.32 5.44 -41.14
CA LYS A 312 -11.63 4.78 -41.28
C LYS A 312 -12.30 4.61 -39.92
N GLN A 313 -11.53 4.33 -38.87
CA GLN A 313 -12.06 4.26 -37.50
C GLN A 313 -12.65 5.61 -37.07
N LEU A 314 -11.92 6.71 -37.28
CA LEU A 314 -12.42 8.06 -36.97
C LEU A 314 -13.69 8.42 -37.77
N LYS A 315 -13.76 8.05 -39.05
CA LYS A 315 -14.97 8.23 -39.87
C LYS A 315 -16.16 7.43 -39.34
N SER A 316 -15.93 6.18 -38.91
CA SER A 316 -16.99 5.35 -38.34
C SER A 316 -17.59 5.96 -37.07
N LEU A 317 -16.78 6.69 -36.30
CA LEU A 317 -17.21 7.39 -35.09
C LEU A 317 -18.03 8.64 -35.41
N ASN A 318 -17.57 9.48 -36.33
CA ASN A 318 -18.34 10.68 -36.73
C ASN A 318 -19.74 10.31 -37.26
N VAL A 319 -19.87 9.18 -37.95
CA VAL A 319 -21.18 8.70 -38.43
C VAL A 319 -22.08 8.22 -37.28
N LEU A 320 -21.51 7.67 -36.21
CA LEU A 320 -22.26 7.25 -35.02
C LEU A 320 -22.65 8.44 -34.13
N THR A 321 -21.79 9.46 -33.99
CA THR A 321 -22.12 10.69 -33.26
C THR A 321 -23.26 11.46 -33.94
N ILE A 322 -23.27 11.52 -35.28
CA ILE A 322 -24.37 12.14 -36.06
C ILE A 322 -25.69 11.36 -35.92
N ARG A 323 -25.65 10.05 -35.65
CA ARG A 323 -26.84 9.22 -35.46
C ARG A 323 -27.34 9.16 -34.01
N GLY A 324 -26.49 9.49 -33.03
CA GLY A 324 -26.83 9.46 -31.60
C GLY A 324 -27.46 10.75 -31.05
N GLU A 325 -27.36 11.88 -31.77
CA GLU A 325 -28.06 13.14 -31.44
C GLU A 325 -29.46 13.23 -32.10
N GLY A 326 -29.96 12.12 -32.64
CA GLY A 326 -31.22 12.05 -33.38
C GLY A 326 -32.11 10.90 -32.94
N THR A 327 -32.34 10.73 -31.63
CA THR A 327 -33.49 9.98 -31.07
C THR A 327 -33.87 10.53 -29.70
#